data_AF-A0A7C6M568-F1
#
_entry.id   AF-A0A7C6M568-F1
#
_cell.length_a   1.000
_cell.length_b   1.000
_cell.length_c   1.000
_cell.angle_alpha   90.00
_cell.angle_beta   90.00
_cell.angle_gamma   90.00
#
_symmetry.space_group_name_H-M   'P 1'
#
loop_
_entity.id
_entity.type
_entity.pdbx_description
1 polymer ?
#
loop_
_entity_poly.entity_id
_entity_poly.type
_entity_poly.pdbx_seq_one_letter_code
_entity_poly.pdbx_strand_id
1 'polypeptide(L)'
;IVKDAQKNNIILVKGTEVTRNTPPGHFNAIFIQDASEFIESQDASHDKATVMKAAEQGAFVFWNHPGWQPKIKGSYEWIDFVEDLYANQALHGIEVINGFGFHKKALDWCVDKNLTVMGTSDIHNLIQRSYDTDRDYVHRTMTLVMAKERTPEAIREALDAGRTVAWASKYLAGKEEHVRALFNACVELKPPHYTEVRGNGNNTTFYEITNNSDLYFELVLTEGNGTRGIVLYPQSSQLISAPADQSSLSYDVVSTYVRSDQHLNVTFNLN
;
A
#
# COMPACT_ATOMS: atom_id res chain seq x y z
N ILE A 1 17.17 -12.79 18.78
CA ILE A 1 16.50 -11.90 17.80
C ILE A 1 17.50 -11.00 17.05
N VAL A 2 18.19 -10.03 17.67
CA VAL A 2 19.13 -9.13 16.92
C VAL A 2 20.19 -9.93 16.14
N LYS A 3 20.88 -10.88 16.81
CA LYS A 3 21.86 -11.76 16.17
C LYS A 3 21.24 -12.61 15.06
N ASP A 4 19.99 -13.03 15.20
CA ASP A 4 19.29 -13.88 14.22
C ASP A 4 18.90 -13.06 12.99
N ALA A 5 18.43 -11.82 13.18
CA ALA A 5 18.17 -10.90 12.08
C ALA A 5 19.45 -10.63 11.27
N GLN A 6 20.58 -10.36 11.94
CA GLN A 6 21.87 -10.18 11.28
C GLN A 6 22.30 -11.42 10.47
N LYS A 7 22.19 -12.62 11.04
CA LYS A 7 22.50 -13.89 10.35
C LYS A 7 21.64 -14.09 9.10
N ASN A 8 20.39 -13.64 9.12
CA ASN A 8 19.45 -13.77 8.01
C ASN A 8 19.44 -12.55 7.08
N ASN A 9 20.37 -11.60 7.26
CA ASN A 9 20.42 -10.34 6.51
C ASN A 9 19.08 -9.57 6.55
N ILE A 10 18.43 -9.50 7.71
CA ILE A 10 17.18 -8.77 7.94
C ILE A 10 17.48 -7.47 8.69
N ILE A 11 16.93 -6.36 8.20
CA ILE A 11 16.90 -5.10 8.96
C ILE A 11 15.82 -5.21 10.02
N LEU A 12 16.22 -5.19 11.29
CA LEU A 12 15.32 -5.24 12.43
C LEU A 12 15.13 -3.82 12.99
N VAL A 13 13.94 -3.26 12.78
CA VAL A 13 13.55 -1.96 13.36
C VAL A 13 12.96 -2.21 14.74
N LYS A 14 13.49 -1.53 15.77
CA LYS A 14 12.94 -1.58 17.12
C LYS A 14 11.61 -0.82 17.16
N GLY A 15 10.60 -1.39 17.79
CA GLY A 15 9.29 -0.77 17.95
C GLY A 15 8.45 -1.42 19.03
N THR A 16 7.31 -0.82 19.30
CA THR A 16 6.28 -1.36 20.21
C THR A 16 4.90 -0.90 19.74
N GLU A 17 3.88 -1.68 20.07
CA GLU A 17 2.50 -1.23 20.00
C GLU A 17 2.11 -0.53 21.30
N VAL A 18 1.53 0.66 21.17
CA VAL A 18 0.83 1.38 22.23
C VAL A 18 -0.65 0.98 22.14
N THR A 19 -1.01 -0.06 22.89
CA THR A 19 -2.37 -0.60 22.94
C THR A 19 -3.21 0.19 23.94
N ARG A 20 -4.29 0.85 23.48
CA ARG A 20 -5.28 1.55 24.31
C ARG A 20 -6.69 1.11 24.00
N ASN A 21 -7.62 1.46 24.90
CA ASN A 21 -9.03 1.26 24.65
C ASN A 21 -9.46 1.99 23.36
N THR A 22 -10.43 1.44 22.65
CA THR A 22 -10.99 2.07 21.45
C THR A 22 -12.20 2.92 21.86
N PRO A 23 -12.29 4.20 21.45
CA PRO A 23 -11.25 5.02 20.79
C PRO A 23 -10.16 5.51 21.78
N PRO A 24 -8.93 5.86 21.32
CA PRO A 24 -8.47 5.96 19.93
C PRO A 24 -7.98 4.63 19.33
N GLY A 25 -7.84 3.59 20.14
CA GLY A 25 -7.30 2.30 19.70
C GLY A 25 -5.78 2.27 19.77
N HIS A 26 -5.13 1.63 18.80
CA HIS A 26 -3.72 1.25 18.94
C HIS A 26 -2.82 2.03 17.98
N PHE A 27 -1.59 2.27 18.39
CA PHE A 27 -0.58 2.94 17.58
C PHE A 27 0.73 2.17 17.64
N ASN A 28 1.37 1.94 16.51
CA ASN A 28 2.75 1.46 16.51
C ASN A 28 3.72 2.63 16.54
N ALA A 29 4.71 2.53 17.43
CA ALA A 29 5.88 3.39 17.45
C ALA A 29 7.09 2.56 17.04
N ILE A 30 7.67 2.88 15.88
CA ILE A 30 8.88 2.22 15.35
C ILE A 30 10.05 3.21 15.30
N PHE A 31 11.28 2.69 15.26
CA PHE A 31 12.53 3.46 15.47
C PHE A 31 12.65 4.07 16.87
N ILE A 32 12.01 3.46 17.87
CA ILE A 32 12.14 3.85 19.28
C ILE A 32 13.54 3.51 19.83
N GLN A 33 13.98 4.23 20.87
CA GLN A 33 15.18 3.88 21.62
C GLN A 33 14.86 2.96 22.80
N ASP A 34 13.83 3.27 23.59
CA ASP A 34 13.45 2.47 24.75
C ASP A 34 11.93 2.44 25.00
N ALA A 35 11.36 1.23 25.02
CA ALA A 35 9.94 1.04 25.33
C ALA A 35 9.66 1.04 26.84
N SER A 36 10.69 0.86 27.69
CA SER A 36 10.50 0.74 29.14
C SER A 36 9.99 2.02 29.80
N GLU A 37 10.15 3.16 29.13
CA GLU A 37 9.70 4.46 29.60
C GLU A 37 8.20 4.71 29.34
N PHE A 38 7.53 3.84 28.59
CA PHE A 38 6.14 4.05 28.18
C PHE A 38 5.18 3.77 29.34
N ILE A 39 4.06 4.49 29.37
CA ILE A 39 3.11 4.38 30.47
C ILE A 39 2.31 3.08 30.30
N GLU A 40 2.39 2.19 31.30
CA GLU A 40 1.67 0.91 31.29
C GLU A 40 0.18 1.04 31.64
N SER A 41 -0.17 2.07 32.41
CA SER A 41 -1.55 2.32 32.83
C SER A 41 -2.48 2.48 31.61
N GLN A 42 -3.60 1.77 31.65
CA GLN A 42 -4.67 1.79 30.64
C GLN A 42 -5.75 2.85 30.95
N ASP A 43 -5.50 3.72 31.93
CA ASP A 43 -6.34 4.88 32.17
C ASP A 43 -6.27 5.83 30.96
N ALA A 44 -7.42 6.17 30.39
CA ALA A 44 -7.54 7.00 29.19
C ALA A 44 -6.86 8.37 29.31
N SER A 45 -6.68 8.89 30.53
CA SER A 45 -5.93 10.13 30.78
C SER A 45 -4.45 10.05 30.39
N HIS A 46 -3.90 8.83 30.26
CA HIS A 46 -2.52 8.61 29.84
C HIS A 46 -2.35 8.31 28.34
N ASP A 47 -3.43 8.13 27.58
CA ASP A 47 -3.37 7.70 26.18
C ASP A 47 -2.49 8.63 25.35
N LYS A 48 -2.79 9.94 25.39
CA LYS A 48 -2.00 10.95 24.68
C LYS A 48 -0.56 10.98 25.16
N ALA A 49 -0.36 11.05 26.48
CA ALA A 49 0.98 11.13 27.07
C ALA A 49 1.87 9.94 26.66
N THR A 50 1.28 8.76 26.49
CA THR A 50 2.04 7.57 26.08
C THR A 50 2.47 7.64 24.62
N VAL A 51 1.58 8.09 23.72
CA VAL A 51 1.95 8.31 22.31
C VAL A 51 3.00 9.42 22.20
N MET A 52 2.87 10.49 22.98
CA MET A 52 3.83 11.60 22.99
C MET A 52 5.22 11.17 23.47
N LYS A 53 5.33 10.24 24.44
CA LYS A 53 6.64 9.67 24.82
C LYS A 53 7.35 8.96 23.67
N ALA A 54 6.60 8.30 22.79
CA ALA A 54 7.19 7.76 21.57
C ALA A 54 7.65 8.86 20.61
N ALA A 55 6.85 9.94 20.47
CA ALA A 55 7.22 11.08 19.65
C ALA A 55 8.48 11.83 20.19
N GLU A 56 8.64 11.93 21.50
CA GLU A 56 9.83 12.50 22.17
C GLU A 56 11.12 11.71 21.83
N GLN A 57 10.98 10.41 21.60
CA GLN A 57 12.06 9.55 21.10
C GLN A 57 12.31 9.70 19.59
N GLY A 58 11.59 10.60 18.92
CA GLY A 58 11.65 10.76 17.47
C GLY A 58 11.16 9.52 16.72
N ALA A 59 10.29 8.71 17.32
CA ALA A 59 9.73 7.52 16.69
C ALA A 59 8.88 7.87 15.48
N PHE A 60 8.84 6.97 14.50
CA PHE A 60 7.81 7.00 13.48
C PHE A 60 6.56 6.30 14.04
N VAL A 61 5.51 7.09 14.24
CA VAL A 61 4.24 6.65 14.86
C VAL A 61 3.15 6.53 13.81
N PHE A 62 2.46 5.40 13.74
CA PHE A 62 1.31 5.21 12.86
C PHE A 62 0.11 4.59 13.59
N TRP A 63 -1.10 4.96 13.15
CA TRP A 63 -2.36 4.46 13.71
C TRP A 63 -2.71 3.09 13.14
N ASN A 64 -2.92 2.10 14.00
CA ASN A 64 -3.16 0.72 13.61
C ASN A 64 -4.65 0.48 13.32
N HIS A 65 -4.93 -0.31 12.28
CA HIS A 65 -6.23 -0.89 11.92
C HIS A 65 -7.47 -0.06 12.36
N PRO A 66 -7.62 1.19 11.89
CA PRO A 66 -8.72 2.05 12.32
C PRO A 66 -10.08 1.42 12.00
N GLY A 67 -10.98 1.38 12.98
CA GLY A 67 -12.27 0.72 12.83
C GLY A 67 -12.29 -0.79 13.07
N TRP A 68 -11.22 -1.39 13.61
CA TRP A 68 -11.19 -2.81 13.98
C TRP A 68 -12.32 -3.24 14.94
N GLN A 69 -12.85 -2.30 15.74
CA GLN A 69 -14.06 -2.45 16.55
C GLN A 69 -15.20 -1.58 16.00
N PRO A 70 -15.88 -1.98 14.91
CA PRO A 70 -16.84 -1.12 14.20
C PRO A 70 -18.10 -0.80 15.00
N LYS A 71 -18.37 -1.53 16.10
CA LYS A 71 -19.51 -1.29 16.99
C LYS A 71 -19.31 -0.16 17.99
N ILE A 72 -18.07 0.33 18.14
CA ILE A 72 -17.76 1.44 19.05
C ILE A 72 -17.79 2.75 18.27
N LYS A 73 -18.60 3.70 18.74
CA LYS A 73 -18.65 5.06 18.18
C LYS A 73 -17.25 5.71 18.22
N GLY A 74 -16.83 6.31 17.12
CA GLY A 74 -15.51 6.92 17.01
C GLY A 74 -14.38 5.97 16.61
N SER A 75 -14.61 4.65 16.55
CA SER A 75 -13.54 3.68 16.22
C SER A 75 -12.99 3.84 14.81
N TYR A 76 -13.80 4.34 13.88
CA TYR A 76 -13.42 4.59 12.48
C TYR A 76 -13.73 6.03 12.04
N GLU A 77 -13.51 6.97 12.96
CA GLU A 77 -13.72 8.40 12.75
C GLU A 77 -12.41 9.15 13.02
N TRP A 78 -12.23 10.26 12.33
CA TRP A 78 -11.13 11.19 12.61
C TRP A 78 -11.53 12.05 13.82
N ILE A 79 -11.28 11.52 15.01
CA ILE A 79 -11.67 12.15 16.28
C ILE A 79 -10.66 13.21 16.74
N ASP A 80 -11.06 14.07 17.68
CA ASP A 80 -10.20 15.14 18.23
C ASP A 80 -8.85 14.63 18.75
N PHE A 81 -8.82 13.43 19.35
CA PHE A 81 -7.56 12.81 19.79
C PHE A 81 -6.59 12.57 18.62
N VAL A 82 -7.09 12.06 17.50
CA VAL A 82 -6.27 11.77 16.31
C VAL A 82 -5.84 13.07 15.63
N GLU A 83 -6.74 14.07 15.57
CA GLU A 83 -6.41 15.41 15.07
C GLU A 83 -5.32 16.08 15.92
N ASP A 84 -5.39 15.95 17.24
CA ASP A 84 -4.40 16.50 18.16
C ASP A 84 -3.02 15.83 17.97
N LEU A 85 -2.97 14.50 17.83
CA LEU A 85 -1.71 13.81 17.50
C LEU A 85 -1.14 14.27 16.14
N TYR A 86 -1.99 14.41 15.12
CA TYR A 86 -1.58 14.91 13.82
C TYR A 86 -1.04 16.34 13.89
N ALA A 87 -1.75 17.25 14.57
CA ALA A 87 -1.37 18.64 14.72
C ALA A 87 -0.05 18.82 15.49
N ASN A 88 0.26 17.92 16.42
CA ASN A 88 1.53 17.89 17.16
C ASN A 88 2.64 17.10 16.45
N GLN A 89 2.44 16.69 15.18
CA GLN A 89 3.39 15.87 14.41
C GLN A 89 3.75 14.55 15.12
N ALA A 90 2.84 14.01 15.93
CA ALA A 90 2.98 12.76 16.65
C ALA A 90 2.29 11.58 15.93
N LEU A 91 1.72 11.82 14.74
CA LEU A 91 1.13 10.81 13.86
C LEU A 91 1.68 11.00 12.44
N HIS A 92 2.32 9.95 11.90
CA HIS A 92 3.09 10.00 10.66
C HIS A 92 2.49 9.09 9.56
N GLY A 93 1.66 8.11 9.95
CA GLY A 93 1.07 7.15 9.03
C GLY A 93 -0.18 6.49 9.58
N ILE A 94 -0.87 5.73 8.73
CA ILE A 94 -2.04 4.94 9.12
C ILE A 94 -1.99 3.61 8.38
N GLU A 95 -2.36 2.52 9.06
CA GLU A 95 -2.63 1.26 8.40
C GLU A 95 -3.88 1.35 7.55
N VAL A 96 -3.71 1.27 6.24
CA VAL A 96 -4.83 1.13 5.30
C VAL A 96 -5.14 -0.35 5.05
N ILE A 97 -4.15 -1.24 5.22
CA ILE A 97 -4.38 -2.69 5.23
C ILE A 97 -3.72 -3.31 6.46
N ASN A 98 -4.49 -4.04 7.26
CA ASN A 98 -3.99 -4.80 8.40
C ASN A 98 -4.46 -6.25 8.27
N GLY A 99 -3.52 -7.19 8.22
CA GLY A 99 -3.84 -8.60 8.02
C GLY A 99 -4.66 -8.80 6.74
N PHE A 100 -5.94 -9.10 6.87
CA PHE A 100 -6.90 -9.25 5.76
C PHE A 100 -7.92 -8.11 5.68
N GLY A 101 -7.88 -7.14 6.60
CA GLY A 101 -8.78 -5.99 6.65
C GLY A 101 -8.27 -4.83 5.80
N PHE A 102 -9.17 -4.22 5.02
CA PHE A 102 -8.90 -3.01 4.24
C PHE A 102 -9.70 -1.83 4.78
N HIS A 103 -8.98 -0.90 5.40
CA HIS A 103 -9.47 0.36 5.96
C HIS A 103 -9.46 1.47 4.90
N LYS A 104 -10.34 1.37 3.89
CA LYS A 104 -10.37 2.30 2.75
C LYS A 104 -10.46 3.79 3.11
N LYS A 105 -11.24 4.17 4.12
CA LYS A 105 -11.34 5.57 4.59
C LYS A 105 -10.00 6.10 5.13
N ALA A 106 -9.17 5.21 5.67
CA ALA A 106 -7.83 5.58 6.11
C ALA A 106 -6.90 5.94 4.95
N LEU A 107 -7.11 5.39 3.76
CA LEU A 107 -6.40 5.80 2.56
C LEU A 107 -6.71 7.25 2.20
N ASP A 108 -7.98 7.66 2.27
CA ASP A 108 -8.36 9.05 2.01
C ASP A 108 -7.71 10.00 3.03
N TRP A 109 -7.70 9.65 4.32
CA TRP A 109 -6.99 10.42 5.33
C TRP A 109 -5.49 10.51 5.05
N CYS A 110 -4.86 9.44 4.57
CA CYS A 110 -3.45 9.46 4.20
C CYS A 110 -3.17 10.43 3.04
N VAL A 111 -4.05 10.46 2.04
CA VAL A 111 -3.92 11.40 0.92
C VAL A 111 -4.18 12.84 1.38
N ASP A 112 -5.29 13.09 2.07
CA ASP A 112 -5.72 14.45 2.45
C ASP A 112 -4.79 15.12 3.47
N LYS A 113 -4.22 14.34 4.39
CA LYS A 113 -3.33 14.82 5.46
C LYS A 113 -1.86 14.51 5.21
N ASN A 114 -1.53 14.07 4.00
CA ASN A 114 -0.17 13.71 3.61
C ASN A 114 0.50 12.66 4.53
N LEU A 115 -0.28 11.78 5.16
CA LEU A 115 0.26 10.71 6.02
C LEU A 115 0.77 9.53 5.18
N THR A 116 1.66 8.76 5.78
CA THR A 116 2.24 7.57 5.16
C THR A 116 1.24 6.42 5.14
N VAL A 117 1.09 5.79 3.98
CA VAL A 117 0.22 4.63 3.82
C VAL A 117 0.95 3.38 4.33
N MET A 118 0.38 2.70 5.31
CA MET A 118 0.96 1.49 5.91
C MET A 118 0.11 0.26 5.60
N GLY A 119 0.81 -0.86 5.39
CA GLY A 119 0.25 -2.21 5.29
C GLY A 119 1.04 -3.16 6.17
N THR A 120 0.39 -3.83 7.13
CA THR A 120 1.07 -4.80 8.01
C THR A 120 0.28 -6.09 8.17
N SER A 121 0.95 -7.14 8.66
CA SER A 121 0.32 -8.45 8.87
C SER A 121 -0.36 -8.60 10.23
N ASP A 122 0.04 -7.81 11.22
CA ASP A 122 -0.35 -7.95 12.63
C ASP A 122 -0.36 -9.40 13.15
N ILE A 123 0.77 -10.08 12.91
CA ILE A 123 0.82 -11.53 13.00
C ILE A 123 0.98 -11.99 14.45
N HIS A 124 0.01 -12.76 14.92
CA HIS A 124 0.02 -13.38 16.26
C HIS A 124 0.27 -14.90 16.24
N ASN A 125 0.25 -15.51 15.05
CA ASN A 125 0.44 -16.94 14.82
C ASN A 125 1.60 -17.19 13.84
N LEU A 126 1.88 -18.46 13.51
CA LEU A 126 2.78 -18.76 12.38
C LEU A 126 2.17 -18.22 11.08
N ILE A 127 2.98 -17.60 10.23
CA ILE A 127 2.54 -17.04 8.95
C ILE A 127 1.76 -18.07 8.11
N GLN A 128 2.25 -19.31 8.02
CA GLN A 128 1.61 -20.42 7.30
C GLN A 128 0.27 -20.88 7.90
N ARG A 129 -0.05 -20.52 9.15
CA ARG A 129 -1.36 -20.80 9.76
C ARG A 129 -2.37 -19.69 9.52
N SER A 130 -1.90 -18.47 9.26
CA SER A 130 -2.74 -17.30 9.04
C SER A 130 -2.99 -17.06 7.55
N TYR A 131 -1.99 -17.26 6.70
CA TYR A 131 -2.05 -17.05 5.27
C TYR A 131 -2.05 -18.39 4.53
N ASP A 132 -2.97 -18.55 3.58
CA ASP A 132 -3.06 -19.72 2.70
C ASP A 132 -1.95 -19.69 1.66
N THR A 133 -0.73 -20.07 2.07
CA THR A 133 0.47 -20.03 1.22
C THR A 133 0.49 -21.09 0.12
N ASP A 134 -0.51 -21.98 0.07
CA ASP A 134 -0.70 -22.90 -1.06
C ASP A 134 -1.30 -22.20 -2.29
N ARG A 135 -1.81 -20.96 -2.10
CA ARG A 135 -2.23 -20.09 -3.20
C ARG A 135 -1.12 -19.11 -3.52
N ASP A 136 -0.59 -19.19 -4.73
CA ASP A 136 0.58 -18.39 -5.18
C ASP A 136 0.39 -16.86 -5.07
N TYR A 137 -0.86 -16.37 -5.05
CA TYR A 137 -1.17 -14.94 -4.91
C TYR A 137 -1.36 -14.49 -3.46
N VAL A 138 -1.36 -15.40 -2.48
CA VAL A 138 -1.57 -15.07 -1.07
C VAL A 138 -0.23 -15.01 -0.37
N HIS A 139 0.06 -13.84 0.18
CA HIS A 139 1.24 -13.60 1.01
C HIS A 139 0.87 -12.70 2.19
N ARG A 140 1.78 -12.57 3.15
CA ARG A 140 1.60 -11.66 4.28
C ARG A 140 1.38 -10.22 3.78
N THR A 141 0.45 -9.51 4.38
CA THR A 141 0.30 -8.07 4.13
C THR A 141 1.56 -7.33 4.57
N MET A 142 2.05 -6.44 3.71
CA MET A 142 3.28 -5.71 3.93
C MET A 142 3.23 -4.30 3.34
N THR A 143 4.25 -3.50 3.66
CA THR A 143 4.47 -2.19 3.06
C THR A 143 5.68 -2.28 2.15
N LEU A 144 5.51 -1.93 0.88
CA LEU A 144 6.61 -1.67 -0.04
C LEU A 144 7.14 -0.25 0.26
N VAL A 145 8.42 -0.15 0.62
CA VAL A 145 9.07 1.12 0.98
C VAL A 145 10.09 1.48 -0.09
N MET A 146 9.89 2.60 -0.79
CA MET A 146 10.78 3.08 -1.84
C MET A 146 11.94 3.88 -1.22
N ALA A 147 12.84 3.16 -0.55
CA ALA A 147 14.06 3.67 0.05
C ALA A 147 15.18 3.81 -0.99
N LYS A 148 16.05 4.82 -0.80
CA LYS A 148 17.21 5.07 -1.67
C LYS A 148 18.31 4.02 -1.49
N GLU A 149 18.38 3.45 -0.29
CA GLU A 149 19.38 2.45 0.11
C GLU A 149 18.74 1.41 1.04
N ARG A 150 19.42 0.27 1.19
CA ARG A 150 18.98 -0.81 2.07
C ARG A 150 19.55 -0.63 3.47
N THR A 151 19.16 0.45 4.15
CA THR A 151 19.57 0.79 5.52
C THR A 151 18.36 1.19 6.37
N PRO A 152 18.42 1.02 7.71
CA PRO A 152 17.37 1.51 8.61
C PRO A 152 17.07 3.02 8.41
N GLU A 153 18.10 3.82 8.18
CA GLU A 153 18.01 5.27 8.03
C GLU A 153 17.31 5.66 6.73
N ALA A 154 17.64 4.98 5.61
CA ALA A 154 16.97 5.21 4.34
C ALA A 154 15.52 4.71 4.33
N ILE A 155 15.22 3.64 5.08
CA ILE A 155 13.84 3.20 5.33
C ILE A 155 13.09 4.29 6.09
N ARG A 156 13.67 4.80 7.19
CA ARG A 156 13.07 5.87 7.98
C ARG A 156 12.80 7.12 7.13
N GLU A 157 13.77 7.57 6.35
CA GLU A 157 13.59 8.74 5.48
C GLU A 157 12.50 8.52 4.41
N ALA A 158 12.39 7.31 3.86
CA ALA A 158 11.32 6.99 2.93
C ALA A 158 9.93 6.96 3.58
N LEU A 159 9.84 6.47 4.83
CA LEU A 159 8.62 6.53 5.62
C LEU A 159 8.25 7.98 5.93
N ASP A 160 9.18 8.81 6.40
CA ASP A 160 8.92 10.23 6.68
C ASP A 160 8.47 10.99 5.41
N ALA A 161 9.00 10.61 4.25
CA ALA A 161 8.61 11.16 2.95
C ALA A 161 7.31 10.56 2.39
N GLY A 162 6.69 9.59 3.07
CA GLY A 162 5.46 8.93 2.64
C GLY A 162 5.58 8.03 1.40
N ARG A 163 6.81 7.62 1.03
CA ARG A 163 7.11 6.87 -0.20
C ARG A 163 6.82 5.37 -0.06
N THR A 164 5.55 5.05 0.12
CA THR A 164 5.09 3.69 0.42
C THR A 164 3.90 3.26 -0.42
N VAL A 165 3.76 1.94 -0.58
CA VAL A 165 2.56 1.26 -1.09
C VAL A 165 2.25 0.07 -0.19
N ALA A 166 1.06 0.01 0.40
CA ALA A 166 0.58 -1.17 1.10
C ALA A 166 0.24 -2.28 0.08
N TRP A 167 0.72 -3.49 0.33
CA TRP A 167 0.55 -4.64 -0.56
C TRP A 167 -0.04 -5.83 0.19
N ALA A 168 -1.19 -6.29 -0.29
CA ALA A 168 -1.91 -7.43 0.25
C ALA A 168 -2.46 -8.32 -0.86
N SER A 169 -1.78 -9.44 -1.10
CA SER A 169 -2.14 -10.40 -2.14
C SER A 169 -2.24 -9.70 -3.51
N LYS A 170 -3.46 -9.55 -4.04
CA LYS A 170 -3.71 -8.89 -5.32
C LYS A 170 -3.80 -7.37 -5.24
N TYR A 171 -3.91 -6.81 -4.04
CA TYR A 171 -4.24 -5.40 -3.85
C TYR A 171 -3.04 -4.56 -3.50
N LEU A 172 -2.94 -3.41 -4.15
CA LEU A 172 -2.00 -2.34 -3.84
C LEU A 172 -2.78 -1.10 -3.41
N ALA A 173 -2.37 -0.44 -2.35
CA ALA A 173 -2.98 0.80 -1.88
C ALA A 173 -1.91 1.83 -1.51
N GLY A 174 -2.03 3.05 -1.98
CA GLY A 174 -1.01 4.08 -1.77
C GLY A 174 -1.41 5.42 -2.36
N LYS A 175 -0.58 6.45 -2.16
CA LYS A 175 -0.74 7.72 -2.88
C LYS A 175 -0.51 7.51 -4.37
N GLU A 176 -1.28 8.20 -5.21
CA GLU A 176 -1.32 7.95 -6.66
C GLU A 176 0.08 7.97 -7.29
N GLU A 177 0.92 8.93 -6.94
CA GLU A 177 2.28 9.09 -7.46
C GLU A 177 3.16 7.86 -7.21
N HIS A 178 2.96 7.19 -6.07
CA HIS A 178 3.74 6.03 -5.66
C HIS A 178 3.23 4.74 -6.30
N VAL A 179 1.90 4.57 -6.37
CA VAL A 179 1.28 3.44 -7.06
C VAL A 179 1.55 3.51 -8.56
N ARG A 180 1.47 4.70 -9.16
CA ARG A 180 1.78 4.95 -10.57
C ARG A 180 3.24 4.66 -10.89
N ALA A 181 4.17 5.15 -10.08
CA ALA A 181 5.60 4.88 -10.27
C ALA A 181 5.92 3.38 -10.18
N LEU A 182 5.31 2.67 -9.22
CA LEU A 182 5.45 1.22 -9.10
C LEU A 182 4.87 0.50 -10.32
N PHE A 183 3.66 0.84 -10.75
CA PHE A 183 3.03 0.25 -11.93
C PHE A 183 3.90 0.43 -13.18
N ASN A 184 4.39 1.64 -13.43
CA ASN A 184 5.23 1.95 -14.60
C ASN A 184 6.58 1.22 -14.57
N ALA A 185 7.10 0.88 -13.39
CA ALA A 185 8.31 0.07 -13.26
C ALA A 185 8.05 -1.43 -13.53
N CYS A 186 6.81 -1.89 -13.38
CA CYS A 186 6.44 -3.29 -13.53
C CYS A 186 5.87 -3.61 -14.91
N VAL A 187 5.08 -2.71 -15.50
CA VAL A 187 4.30 -2.97 -16.71
C VAL A 187 4.84 -2.20 -17.90
N GLU A 188 5.02 -2.90 -19.00
CA GLU A 188 5.54 -2.35 -20.26
C GLU A 188 4.63 -2.78 -21.42
N LEU A 189 4.26 -1.82 -22.28
CA LEU A 189 3.62 -2.10 -23.56
C LEU A 189 4.69 -2.11 -24.66
N LYS A 190 4.80 -3.21 -25.39
CA LYS A 190 5.73 -3.37 -26.52
C LYS A 190 5.18 -2.70 -27.78
N PRO A 191 6.06 -2.30 -28.73
CA PRO A 191 5.66 -1.81 -30.04
C PRO A 191 4.73 -2.79 -30.78
N PRO A 192 3.96 -2.32 -31.77
CA PRO A 192 3.08 -3.18 -32.54
C PRO A 192 3.89 -4.27 -33.27
N HIS A 193 3.45 -5.52 -33.18
CA HIS A 193 4.13 -6.64 -33.84
C HIS A 193 3.35 -7.18 -35.04
N TYR A 194 2.07 -6.84 -35.18
CA TYR A 194 1.23 -7.29 -36.28
C TYR A 194 0.04 -6.34 -36.53
N THR A 195 -0.33 -6.14 -37.79
CA THR A 195 -1.56 -5.44 -38.19
C THR A 195 -2.35 -6.30 -39.17
N GLU A 196 -3.56 -6.69 -38.77
CA GLU A 196 -4.52 -7.38 -39.63
C GLU A 196 -5.25 -6.36 -40.51
N VAL A 197 -5.13 -6.50 -41.83
CA VAL A 197 -5.83 -5.68 -42.81
C VAL A 197 -7.06 -6.42 -43.31
N ARG A 198 -8.26 -5.87 -43.08
CA ARG A 198 -9.51 -6.45 -43.59
C ARG A 198 -9.94 -5.72 -44.86
N GLY A 199 -10.51 -6.47 -45.83
CA GLY A 199 -10.94 -5.93 -47.12
C GLY A 199 -12.05 -4.86 -47.05
N ASN A 200 -12.64 -4.61 -45.87
CA ASN A 200 -13.61 -3.56 -45.62
C ASN A 200 -12.97 -2.24 -45.09
N GLY A 201 -11.63 -2.18 -45.00
CA GLY A 201 -10.89 -1.01 -44.53
C GLY A 201 -10.66 -0.94 -43.01
N ASN A 202 -11.22 -1.88 -42.22
CA ASN A 202 -11.00 -1.92 -40.78
C ASN A 202 -9.73 -2.70 -40.46
N ASN A 203 -8.69 -1.99 -40.04
CA ASN A 203 -7.42 -2.58 -39.65
C ASN A 203 -7.32 -2.70 -38.13
N THR A 204 -6.79 -3.83 -37.66
CA THR A 204 -6.57 -4.09 -36.23
C THR A 204 -5.09 -4.31 -35.98
N THR A 205 -4.51 -3.54 -35.07
CA THR A 205 -3.10 -3.66 -34.68
C THR A 205 -2.99 -4.39 -33.34
N PHE A 206 -2.01 -5.27 -33.23
CA PHE A 206 -1.76 -6.14 -32.08
C PHE A 206 -0.46 -5.75 -31.39
N TYR A 207 -0.51 -5.77 -30.06
CA TYR A 207 0.57 -5.39 -29.15
C TYR A 207 0.75 -6.48 -28.08
N GLU A 208 1.90 -6.50 -27.45
CA GLU A 208 2.16 -7.33 -26.27
C GLU A 208 2.35 -6.41 -25.06
N ILE A 209 1.62 -6.68 -23.98
CA ILE A 209 1.80 -6.02 -22.69
C ILE A 209 2.38 -7.00 -21.69
N THR A 210 3.43 -6.61 -20.99
CA THR A 210 4.23 -7.48 -20.13
C THR A 210 4.28 -6.96 -18.71
N ASN A 211 4.21 -7.85 -17.73
CA ASN A 211 4.49 -7.58 -16.32
C ASN A 211 5.80 -8.26 -15.91
N ASN A 212 6.81 -7.45 -15.58
CA ASN A 212 8.15 -7.91 -15.22
C ASN A 212 8.35 -8.02 -13.70
N SER A 213 7.26 -8.11 -12.93
CA SER A 213 7.28 -8.14 -11.47
C SER A 213 6.49 -9.33 -10.90
N ASP A 214 6.57 -9.50 -9.58
CA ASP A 214 5.75 -10.46 -8.82
C ASP A 214 4.38 -9.91 -8.40
N LEU A 215 4.03 -8.69 -8.85
CA LEU A 215 2.76 -8.05 -8.54
C LEU A 215 1.67 -8.53 -9.51
N TYR A 216 0.42 -8.51 -9.06
CA TYR A 216 -0.75 -8.82 -9.88
C TYR A 216 -1.46 -7.53 -10.33
N PHE A 217 -1.74 -7.42 -11.63
CA PHE A 217 -2.50 -6.30 -12.17
C PHE A 217 -3.71 -6.76 -12.96
N GLU A 218 -4.85 -6.10 -12.71
CA GLU A 218 -6.07 -6.27 -13.48
C GLU A 218 -6.50 -4.90 -13.99
N LEU A 219 -6.67 -4.78 -15.31
CA LEU A 219 -6.95 -3.52 -15.99
C LEU A 219 -8.28 -3.61 -16.73
N VAL A 220 -9.10 -2.57 -16.62
CA VAL A 220 -10.38 -2.42 -17.31
C VAL A 220 -10.37 -1.16 -18.16
N LEU A 221 -10.68 -1.30 -19.45
CA LEU A 221 -10.65 -0.19 -20.41
C LEU A 221 -11.67 0.88 -20.01
N THR A 222 -11.22 2.13 -19.94
CA THR A 222 -12.05 3.29 -19.62
C THR A 222 -12.16 4.27 -20.78
N GLU A 223 -11.16 4.35 -21.65
CA GLU A 223 -11.16 5.24 -22.82
C GLU A 223 -10.45 4.62 -24.03
N GLY A 224 -11.00 4.85 -25.22
CA GLY A 224 -10.52 4.29 -26.49
C GLY A 224 -11.27 3.01 -26.89
N ASN A 225 -10.83 2.39 -27.98
CA ASN A 225 -11.39 1.14 -28.50
C ASN A 225 -10.30 0.08 -28.61
N GLY A 226 -10.47 -1.05 -27.92
CA GLY A 226 -9.49 -2.14 -27.91
C GLY A 226 -9.85 -3.26 -26.95
N THR A 227 -8.85 -4.03 -26.52
CA THR A 227 -9.01 -5.08 -25.51
C THR A 227 -9.60 -4.51 -24.23
N ARG A 228 -10.79 -4.99 -23.83
CA ARG A 228 -11.56 -4.44 -22.70
C ARG A 228 -10.98 -4.77 -21.32
N GLY A 229 -10.33 -5.92 -21.18
CA GLY A 229 -9.80 -6.41 -19.91
C GLY A 229 -8.45 -7.06 -20.09
N ILE A 230 -7.50 -6.72 -19.21
CA ILE A 230 -6.14 -7.28 -19.19
C ILE A 230 -5.89 -7.83 -17.79
N VAL A 231 -5.40 -9.06 -17.72
CA VAL A 231 -4.98 -9.70 -16.48
C VAL A 231 -3.50 -10.05 -16.61
N LEU A 232 -2.68 -9.33 -15.86
CA LEU A 232 -1.25 -9.56 -15.79
C LEU A 232 -0.92 -10.28 -14.49
N TYR A 233 -0.71 -11.58 -14.60
CA TYR A 233 -0.11 -12.37 -13.54
C TYR A 233 1.36 -11.98 -13.33
N PRO A 234 1.96 -12.36 -12.19
CA PRO A 234 3.41 -12.28 -12.00
C PRO A 234 4.19 -12.80 -13.21
N GLN A 235 5.16 -12.02 -13.68
CA GLN A 235 6.10 -12.40 -14.74
C GLN A 235 5.42 -12.91 -16.03
N SER A 236 4.28 -12.33 -16.38
CA SER A 236 3.44 -12.76 -17.50
C SER A 236 3.32 -11.72 -18.61
N SER A 237 2.86 -12.15 -19.77
CA SER A 237 2.54 -11.27 -20.91
C SER A 237 1.15 -11.60 -21.45
N GLN A 238 0.48 -10.60 -22.02
CA GLN A 238 -0.81 -10.75 -22.68
C GLN A 238 -0.80 -10.01 -24.03
N LEU A 239 -1.43 -10.60 -25.05
CA LEU A 239 -1.67 -9.91 -26.31
C LEU A 239 -2.92 -9.02 -26.18
N ILE A 240 -2.79 -7.78 -26.64
CA ILE A 240 -3.91 -6.83 -26.74
C ILE A 240 -4.04 -6.32 -28.17
N SER A 241 -5.19 -5.77 -28.51
CA SER A 241 -5.46 -5.22 -29.83
C SER A 241 -6.28 -3.94 -29.77
N ALA A 242 -6.11 -3.12 -30.79
CA ALA A 242 -6.85 -1.88 -31.01
C ALA A 242 -7.03 -1.64 -32.52
N PRO A 243 -8.02 -0.82 -32.95
CA PRO A 243 -8.05 -0.28 -34.30
C PRO A 243 -6.74 0.44 -34.66
N ALA A 244 -6.31 0.34 -35.91
CA ALA A 244 -5.03 0.90 -36.36
C ALA A 244 -4.95 2.44 -36.29
N ASP A 245 -6.09 3.12 -36.20
CA ASP A 245 -6.20 4.58 -36.01
C ASP A 245 -6.28 5.00 -34.54
N GLN A 246 -6.33 4.04 -33.60
CA GLN A 246 -6.33 4.33 -32.17
C GLN A 246 -4.94 4.81 -31.73
N SER A 247 -4.86 6.02 -31.16
CA SER A 247 -3.60 6.61 -30.69
C SER A 247 -3.24 6.24 -29.25
N SER A 248 -4.21 5.93 -28.41
CA SER A 248 -4.00 5.58 -27.00
C SER A 248 -5.14 4.76 -26.42
N LEU A 249 -4.88 4.04 -25.34
CA LEU A 249 -5.89 3.33 -24.54
C LEU A 249 -5.71 3.67 -23.06
N SER A 250 -6.79 4.05 -22.39
CA SER A 250 -6.78 4.31 -20.94
C SER A 250 -7.49 3.20 -20.19
N TYR A 251 -6.92 2.80 -19.05
CA TYR A 251 -7.39 1.70 -18.23
C TYR A 251 -7.40 2.08 -16.75
N ASP A 252 -8.43 1.65 -16.04
CA ASP A 252 -8.37 1.57 -14.57
C ASP A 252 -7.69 0.26 -14.17
N VAL A 253 -6.64 0.35 -13.36
CA VAL A 253 -5.96 -0.79 -12.74
C VAL A 253 -6.75 -1.17 -11.47
N VAL A 254 -7.83 -1.93 -11.63
CA VAL A 254 -8.82 -2.22 -10.58
C VAL A 254 -8.28 -3.01 -9.38
N SER A 255 -7.09 -3.60 -9.51
CA SER A 255 -6.34 -4.20 -8.41
C SER A 255 -5.58 -3.19 -7.53
N THR A 256 -5.63 -1.90 -7.86
CA THR A 256 -4.96 -0.82 -7.12
C THR A 256 -5.95 0.15 -6.51
N TYR A 257 -5.59 0.82 -5.41
CA TYR A 257 -6.41 1.87 -4.79
C TYR A 257 -5.55 3.09 -4.51
N VAL A 258 -5.96 4.24 -5.06
CA VAL A 258 -5.32 5.54 -4.83
C VAL A 258 -6.17 6.46 -3.95
N ARG A 259 -7.47 6.15 -3.85
CA ARG A 259 -8.45 6.64 -2.87
C ARG A 259 -9.36 5.47 -2.47
N SER A 260 -10.26 5.68 -1.52
CA SER A 260 -11.21 4.65 -1.09
C SER A 260 -12.12 4.14 -2.22
N ASP A 261 -12.43 5.01 -3.18
CA ASP A 261 -13.33 4.78 -4.31
C ASP A 261 -12.66 4.94 -5.68
N GLN A 262 -11.35 5.18 -5.72
CA GLN A 262 -10.61 5.43 -6.96
C GLN A 262 -9.46 4.42 -7.15
N HIS A 263 -9.38 3.88 -8.36
CA HIS A 263 -8.29 3.05 -8.85
C HIS A 263 -7.26 3.89 -9.61
N LEU A 264 -6.02 3.40 -9.74
CA LEU A 264 -5.04 4.04 -10.62
C LEU A 264 -5.55 3.97 -12.06
N ASN A 265 -5.70 5.12 -12.73
CA ASN A 265 -5.94 5.17 -14.17
C ASN A 265 -4.61 5.36 -14.92
N VAL A 266 -4.35 4.55 -15.95
CA VAL A 266 -3.13 4.59 -16.77
C VAL A 266 -3.47 4.68 -18.25
N THR A 267 -2.66 5.41 -19.01
CA THR A 267 -2.83 5.56 -20.46
C THR A 267 -1.60 5.03 -21.17
N PHE A 268 -1.82 4.12 -22.11
CA PHE A 268 -0.79 3.64 -23.02
C PHE A 268 -0.91 4.33 -24.36
N ASN A 269 0.19 4.91 -24.85
CA ASN A 269 0.26 5.43 -26.20
C ASN A 269 0.56 4.30 -27.18
N LEU A 270 -0.24 4.23 -28.24
CA LEU A 270 -0.13 3.27 -29.33
C LEU A 270 0.60 3.95 -30.49
N ASN A 271 1.93 3.99 -30.39
CA ASN A 271 2.79 4.49 -31.47
C ASN A 271 3.29 3.35 -32.35
#